data_AF-A0A1Q4BD55-F1
#
_entry.id   AF-A0A1Q4BD55-F1
#
_cell.length_a   1.000
_cell.length_b   1.000
_cell.length_c   1.000
_cell.angle_alpha   90.00
_cell.angle_beta   90.00
_cell.angle_gamma   90.00
#
_symmetry.space_group_name_H-M   'P 1'
#
loop_
_entity.id
_entity.type
_entity.pdbx_description
1 polymer ?
#
loop_
_entity_poly.entity_id
_entity_poly.type
_entity_poly.pdbx_seq_one_letter_code
_entity_poly.pdbx_strand_id
1 'polypeptide(L)'
;MIRLGEDEVGVFKHEGEYYAYSNYCVHQGGPACEGLTIAKVEEHLRPDKTSMGLSFSEKDMNFVCPWHGYEYDMRTGCHVADKRIRLRKYKVVEKAGDVYVVA
;
A
#
# COMPACT_ATOMS: atom_id res chain seq x y z
N MET A 1 4.24 3.35 -12.14
CA MET A 1 3.56 2.21 -12.80
C MET A 1 4.49 1.62 -13.83
N ILE A 2 4.55 0.29 -13.91
CA ILE A 2 5.20 -0.46 -15.00
C ILE A 2 4.29 -1.59 -15.47
N ARG A 3 4.45 -2.04 -16.72
CA ARG A 3 3.75 -3.21 -17.28
C ARG A 3 4.69 -4.41 -17.34
N LEU A 4 4.20 -5.58 -16.95
CA LEU A 4 4.88 -6.88 -17.02
C LEU A 4 3.98 -7.85 -17.78
N GLY A 5 4.06 -7.82 -19.12
CA GLY A 5 3.08 -8.52 -19.95
C GLY A 5 1.69 -7.91 -19.79
N GLU A 6 0.72 -8.71 -19.36
CA GLU A 6 -0.65 -8.26 -19.05
C GLU A 6 -0.80 -7.72 -17.62
N ASP A 7 0.16 -8.00 -16.73
CA ASP A 7 0.16 -7.50 -15.36
C ASP A 7 0.62 -6.04 -15.30
N GLU A 8 0.04 -5.28 -14.38
CA GLU A 8 0.50 -3.93 -14.02
C GLU A 8 1.05 -3.94 -12.59
N VAL A 9 2.15 -3.20 -12.38
CA VAL A 9 2.80 -3.08 -11.07
C VAL A 9 2.95 -1.61 -10.69
N GLY A 10 2.43 -1.28 -9.51
CA GLY A 10 2.70 -0.03 -8.82
C GLY A 10 4.05 -0.06 -8.16
N VAL A 11 4.82 1.02 -8.31
CA VAL A 11 6.12 1.21 -7.65
C VAL A 11 6.04 2.50 -6.86
N PHE A 12 6.30 2.41 -5.56
CA PHE A 12 6.25 3.50 -4.62
C PHE A 12 7.64 3.76 -4.06
N LYS A 13 7.98 5.03 -3.84
CA LYS A 13 9.15 5.44 -3.07
C LYS A 13 8.67 6.00 -1.74
N HIS A 14 9.12 5.43 -0.63
CA HIS A 14 8.75 5.88 0.71
C HIS A 14 9.95 5.73 1.65
N GLU A 15 10.29 6.80 2.36
CA GLU A 15 11.45 6.85 3.30
C GLU A 15 12.78 6.38 2.69
N GLY A 16 13.00 6.66 1.41
CA GLY A 16 14.23 6.29 0.71
C GLY A 16 14.27 4.85 0.20
N GLU A 17 13.28 4.02 0.52
CA GLU A 17 13.14 2.67 -0.02
C GLU A 17 12.06 2.61 -1.11
N TYR A 18 12.17 1.58 -1.96
CA TYR A 18 11.17 1.30 -3.00
C TYR A 18 10.36 0.04 -2.70
N TYR A 19 9.05 0.14 -2.96
CA TYR A 19 8.09 -0.94 -2.77
C TYR A 19 7.30 -1.16 -4.06
N ALA A 20 7.07 -2.42 -4.42
CA ALA A 20 6.36 -2.76 -5.65
C ALA A 20 5.27 -3.79 -5.41
N TYR A 21 4.07 -3.53 -5.92
CA TYR A 21 2.87 -4.36 -5.74
C TYR A 21 2.09 -4.52 -7.03
N SER A 22 1.40 -5.65 -7.18
CA SER A 22 0.42 -5.82 -8.27
C SER A 22 -0.63 -4.72 -8.18
N ASN A 23 -0.95 -4.13 -9.33
CA ASN A 23 -2.04 -3.17 -9.46
C ASN A 23 -3.42 -3.84 -9.40
N TYR A 24 -3.50 -5.17 -9.29
CA TYR A 24 -4.78 -5.88 -9.18
C TYR A 24 -5.21 -5.99 -7.71
N CYS A 25 -6.20 -5.19 -7.33
CA CYS A 25 -6.72 -5.13 -5.97
C CYS A 25 -7.39 -6.45 -5.57
N VAL A 26 -6.94 -7.07 -4.48
CA VAL A 26 -7.46 -8.35 -3.96
C VAL A 26 -8.90 -8.27 -3.45
N HIS A 27 -9.49 -7.08 -3.39
CA HIS A 27 -10.90 -6.91 -3.11
C HIS A 27 -11.79 -7.33 -4.30
N GLN A 28 -11.73 -6.57 -5.40
CA GLN A 28 -12.60 -6.79 -6.59
C GLN A 28 -11.89 -6.41 -7.90
N GLY A 29 -10.56 -6.53 -7.95
CA GLY A 29 -9.76 -6.39 -9.18
C GLY A 29 -9.52 -4.96 -9.67
N GLY A 30 -9.79 -3.94 -8.86
CA GLY A 30 -9.50 -2.54 -9.21
C GLY A 30 -8.02 -2.18 -9.23
N PRO A 31 -7.66 -0.99 -9.74
CA PRO A 31 -6.28 -0.52 -9.88
C PRO A 31 -5.73 -0.11 -8.50
N ALA A 32 -5.23 -1.08 -7.75
CA ALA A 32 -4.85 -0.94 -6.34
C ALA A 32 -3.88 0.20 -6.07
N CYS A 33 -2.99 0.50 -7.02
CA CYS A 33 -1.87 1.41 -6.83
C CYS A 33 -2.10 2.82 -7.38
N GLU A 34 -3.29 3.12 -7.93
CA GLU A 34 -3.57 4.36 -8.66
C GLU A 34 -4.37 5.41 -7.87
N GLY A 35 -4.77 5.09 -6.64
CA GLY A 35 -5.48 6.04 -5.80
C GLY A 35 -4.53 6.85 -4.91
N LEU A 36 -5.05 7.27 -3.76
CA LEU A 36 -4.35 8.19 -2.88
C LEU A 36 -3.25 7.47 -2.09
N THR A 37 -2.10 8.12 -1.96
CA THR A 37 -1.13 7.82 -0.90
C THR A 37 -1.47 8.71 0.28
N ILE A 38 -1.77 8.11 1.44
CA ILE A 38 -2.26 8.82 2.62
C ILE A 38 -1.68 8.20 3.87
N ALA A 39 -1.39 9.02 4.88
CA ALA A 39 -1.03 8.52 6.19
C ALA A 39 -2.15 7.60 6.71
N LYS A 40 -1.77 6.50 7.36
CA LYS A 40 -2.72 5.55 7.92
C LYS A 40 -3.67 6.29 8.88
N VAL A 41 -4.97 6.10 8.69
CA VAL A 41 -5.96 6.60 9.63
C VAL A 41 -5.97 5.72 10.87
N GLU A 42 -5.86 6.33 12.05
CA GLU A 42 -5.87 5.65 13.33
C GLU A 42 -7.00 6.18 14.21
N GLU A 43 -7.64 5.29 14.95
CA GLU A 43 -8.60 5.64 15.98
C GLU A 43 -8.00 5.30 17.35
N HIS A 44 -7.76 6.32 18.16
CA HIS A 44 -7.26 6.12 19.50
C HIS A 44 -8.42 5.86 20.45
N LEU A 45 -8.38 4.74 21.17
CA LEU A 45 -9.42 4.36 22.12
C LEU A 45 -8.95 4.60 23.56
N ARG A 46 -9.86 5.09 24.39
CA ARG A 46 -9.68 5.11 25.85
C ARG A 46 -9.67 3.66 26.41
N PRO A 47 -9.22 3.45 27.66
CA PRO A 47 -9.25 2.13 28.30
C PRO A 47 -10.65 1.47 28.33
N ASP A 48 -11.71 2.27 28.35
CA ASP A 48 -13.11 1.82 28.30
C ASP A 48 -13.63 1.55 26.88
N LYS A 49 -12.75 1.63 25.88
CA LYS A 49 -13.02 1.47 24.44
C LYS A 49 -13.86 2.58 23.82
N THR A 50 -14.04 3.71 24.50
CA THR A 50 -14.64 4.90 23.87
C THR A 50 -13.64 5.57 22.93
N SER A 51 -14.13 6.06 21.79
CA SER A 51 -13.33 6.77 20.80
C SER A 51 -12.79 8.10 21.35
N MET A 52 -11.54 8.42 21.00
CA MET A 52 -10.93 9.72 21.17
C MET A 52 -10.87 10.53 19.86
N GLY A 53 -11.46 10.00 18.78
CA GLY A 53 -11.42 10.57 17.44
C GLY A 53 -10.38 9.93 16.53
N LEU A 54 -10.44 10.34 15.26
CA LEU A 54 -9.53 9.89 14.22
C LEU A 54 -8.32 10.82 14.12
N SER A 55 -7.15 10.23 13.89
CA SER A 55 -5.89 10.91 13.62
C SER A 55 -5.19 10.27 12.42
N PHE A 56 -4.20 10.96 11.87
CA PHE A 56 -3.29 10.39 10.89
C PHE A 56 -2.02 9.93 11.59
N SER A 57 -1.54 8.75 11.24
CA SER A 57 -0.26 8.23 11.74
C SER A 57 0.89 9.16 11.33
N GLU A 58 1.81 9.42 12.26
CA GLU A 58 3.04 10.18 11.97
C GLU A 58 4.11 9.35 11.26
N LYS A 59 3.95 8.02 11.23
CA LYS A 59 4.98 7.06 10.78
C LYS A 59 4.53 6.15 9.65
N ASP A 60 3.27 5.75 9.66
CA ASP A 60 2.77 4.73 8.73
C ASP A 60 2.04 5.39 7.56
N MET A 61 2.50 5.07 6.36
CA MET A 61 1.92 5.52 5.10
C MET A 61 1.20 4.35 4.44
N ASN A 62 0.07 4.64 3.81
CA ASN A 62 -0.74 3.68 3.08
C ASN A 62 -1.02 4.19 1.67
N PHE A 63 -1.49 3.28 0.82
CA PHE A 63 -2.09 3.63 -0.46
C PHE A 63 -3.47 2.99 -0.57
N VAL A 64 -4.37 3.70 -1.25
CA VAL A 64 -5.80 3.39 -1.27
C VAL A 64 -6.23 3.11 -2.69
N CYS A 65 -6.82 1.94 -2.93
CA CYS A 65 -7.44 1.63 -4.22
C CYS A 65 -8.57 2.64 -4.52
N PRO A 66 -8.56 3.32 -5.67
CA PRO A 66 -9.49 4.42 -5.96
C PRO A 66 -10.93 3.97 -6.20
N TRP A 67 -11.18 2.66 -6.35
CA TRP A 67 -12.53 2.13 -6.53
C TRP A 67 -13.28 2.04 -5.20
N HIS A 68 -12.91 1.10 -4.32
CA HIS A 68 -13.66 0.80 -3.10
C HIS A 68 -13.00 1.33 -1.82
N GLY A 69 -11.96 2.16 -1.94
CA GLY A 69 -11.22 2.66 -0.78
C GLY A 69 -10.40 1.58 -0.06
N TYR A 70 -10.12 0.46 -0.72
CA TYR A 70 -9.40 -0.65 -0.09
C TYR A 70 -7.95 -0.24 0.16
N GLU A 71 -7.60 -0.11 1.44
CA GLU A 71 -6.35 0.50 1.90
C GLU A 71 -5.30 -0.57 2.22
N TYR A 72 -4.06 -0.29 1.82
CA TYR A 72 -2.91 -1.16 1.99
C TYR A 72 -1.74 -0.41 2.63
N ASP A 73 -1.04 -1.09 3.52
CA ASP A 73 0.20 -0.60 4.11
C ASP A 73 1.30 -0.47 3.04
N MET A 74 1.95 0.71 2.98
CA MET A 74 2.95 1.04 1.95
C MET A 74 4.14 0.07 1.95
N ARG A 75 4.59 -0.37 3.12
CA ARG A 75 5.81 -1.18 3.27
C ARG A 75 5.57 -2.66 3.03
N THR A 76 4.36 -3.14 3.33
CA THR A 76 4.03 -4.57 3.35
C THR A 76 3.05 -4.99 2.26
N GLY A 77 2.20 -4.08 1.76
CA GLY A 77 1.12 -4.37 0.83
C GLY A 77 -0.04 -5.16 1.46
N CYS A 78 -0.04 -5.29 2.79
CA CYS A 78 -1.12 -5.93 3.54
C CYS A 78 -2.30 -4.96 3.70
N HIS A 79 -3.51 -5.51 3.70
CA HIS A 79 -4.70 -4.74 4.06
C HIS A 79 -4.64 -4.30 5.53
N VAL A 80 -5.06 -3.07 5.81
CA VAL A 80 -4.94 -2.44 7.13
C VAL A 80 -5.68 -3.17 8.24
N ALA A 81 -6.83 -3.79 7.94
CA ALA A 81 -7.67 -4.47 8.93
C ALA A 81 -7.35 -5.97 9.08
N ASP A 82 -6.78 -6.61 8.06
CA ASP A 82 -6.46 -8.04 8.06
C ASP A 82 -5.17 -8.33 7.31
N LYS A 83 -4.10 -8.60 8.05
CA LYS A 83 -2.76 -8.89 7.50
C LYS A 83 -2.68 -10.19 6.68
N ARG A 84 -3.72 -11.03 6.71
CA ARG A 84 -3.80 -12.23 5.85
C ARG A 84 -4.15 -11.85 4.41
N ILE A 85 -4.81 -10.71 4.21
CA ILE A 85 -5.15 -10.15 2.92
C ILE A 85 -3.99 -9.24 2.49
N ARG A 86 -3.35 -9.55 1.37
CA ARG A 86 -2.19 -8.78 0.87
C ARG A 86 -2.09 -8.84 -0.64
N LEU A 87 -1.57 -7.77 -1.24
CA LEU A 87 -1.21 -7.76 -2.65
C LEU A 87 0.01 -8.65 -2.92
N ARG A 88 0.17 -9.10 -4.17
CA ARG A 88 1.43 -9.70 -4.63
C ARG A 88 2.51 -8.63 -4.58
N LYS A 89 3.54 -8.85 -3.74
CA LYS A 89 4.72 -7.99 -3.63
C LYS A 89 5.80 -8.47 -4.60
N TYR A 90 6.45 -7.52 -5.27
CA TYR A 90 7.58 -7.78 -6.14
C TYR A 90 8.88 -7.33 -5.48
N LYS A 91 9.98 -8.03 -5.78
CA LYS A 91 11.30 -7.61 -5.28
C LYS A 91 11.75 -6.40 -6.09
N VAL A 92 12.22 -5.36 -5.39
CA VAL A 92 12.84 -4.19 -6.02
C VAL A 92 14.34 -4.25 -5.78
N VAL A 93 15.13 -3.94 -6.81
CA VAL A 93 16.59 -3.86 -6.74
C VAL A 93 17.03 -2.52 -7.30
N GLU A 94 17.84 -1.80 -6.55
CA GLU A 94 18.52 -0.59 -7.00
C GLU A 94 19.94 -0.93 -7.45
N LYS A 95 20.32 -0.52 -8.67
CA LYS A 95 21.67 -0.73 -9.19
C LYS A 95 22.08 0.44 -10.06
N ALA A 96 23.20 1.07 -9.72
CA ALA A 96 23.78 2.19 -10.48
C ALA A 96 22.81 3.36 -10.74
N GLY A 97 21.87 3.61 -9.82
CA GLY A 97 20.86 4.67 -9.94
C GLY A 97 19.56 4.25 -10.62
N ASP A 98 19.51 3.05 -11.20
CA ASP A 98 18.30 2.48 -11.80
C ASP A 98 17.53 1.60 -10.81
N VAL A 99 16.20 1.58 -10.96
CA VAL A 99 15.28 0.78 -10.15
C VAL A 99 14.70 -0.34 -11.01
N TYR A 100 14.91 -1.58 -10.57
CA TYR A 100 14.44 -2.79 -11.24
C TYR A 100 13.39 -3.51 -10.41
N VAL A 101 12.30 -3.94 -11.03
CA VAL A 101 11.32 -4.85 -10.44
C VAL A 101 11.58 -6.25 -10.96
N VAL A 102 11.73 -7.21 -10.05
CA VAL A 102 12.00 -8.62 -10.36
C VAL A 102 10.70 -9.42 -10.17
N ALA A 103 10.27 -10.09 -11.23
CA ALA A 103 8.98 -10.77 -11.36
C ALA A 103 9.09 -12.29 -11.29
#